data_AF-A0A090S260-F1
#
_entry.id   AF-A0A090S260-F1
#
_cell.length_a   1.000
_cell.length_b   1.000
_cell.length_c   1.000
_cell.angle_alpha   90.00
_cell.angle_beta   90.00
_cell.angle_gamma   90.00
#
_symmetry.space_group_name_H-M   'P 1'
#
loop_
_entity.id
_entity.type
_entity.pdbx_description
1 polymer ?
#
loop_
_entity_poly.entity_id
_entity_poly.type
_entity_poly.pdbx_seq_one_letter_code
_entity_poly.pdbx_strand_id
1 'polypeptide(L)'
;MRMTTQVLMFLSVVSLAVAGAWIWTETRDSSELPIQASSQQDTQVDEASLRDTFDYFLSDASQTDVKTIEQRFEHYSDNSTGMDPVLFKKFIQYKAALADLGATEDFNALHQQILALQARFLPSRSGNAYLQKKTKCESSRLGKKS
;
A
#
# COMPACT_ATOMS: atom_id res chain seq x y z
N MET A 1 37.34 35.38 43.05
CA MET A 1 37.40 35.21 41.57
C MET A 1 37.64 33.74 41.12
N ARG A 2 37.33 32.71 41.93
CA ARG A 2 37.45 31.29 41.51
C ARG A 2 36.10 30.62 41.18
N MET A 3 34.99 31.22 41.59
CA MET A 3 33.64 30.64 41.49
C MET A 3 32.95 30.98 40.16
N THR A 4 33.24 32.15 39.58
CA THR A 4 32.66 32.61 38.30
C THR A 4 33.18 31.82 37.10
N THR A 5 34.42 31.33 37.17
CA THR A 5 35.06 30.54 36.10
C THR A 5 34.53 29.11 36.02
N GLN A 6 34.13 28.50 37.14
CA GLN A 6 33.52 27.16 37.16
C GLN A 6 32.11 27.16 36.56
N VAL A 7 31.29 28.16 36.90
CA VAL A 7 29.91 28.28 36.38
C VAL A 7 29.89 28.44 34.84
N LEU A 8 30.86 29.19 34.29
CA LEU A 8 31.01 29.36 32.84
C LEU A 8 31.41 28.07 32.12
N MET A 9 32.25 27.21 32.72
CA MET A 9 32.60 25.91 32.15
C MET A 9 31.42 24.92 32.15
N PHE A 10 30.59 24.92 33.20
CA PHE A 10 29.42 24.03 33.23
C PHE A 10 28.36 24.43 32.20
N LEU A 11 28.14 25.74 31.99
CA LEU A 11 27.18 26.24 30.99
C LEU A 11 27.58 25.89 29.54
N SER A 12 28.88 25.90 29.22
CA SER A 12 29.33 25.55 27.87
C SER A 12 29.20 24.04 27.57
N VAL A 13 29.50 23.19 28.55
CA VAL A 13 29.38 21.73 28.42
C VAL A 13 27.91 21.30 28.30
N VAL A 14 27.01 21.92 29.07
CA VAL A 14 25.56 21.66 28.97
C VAL A 14 25.02 22.07 27.60
N SER A 15 25.49 23.20 27.04
CA SER A 15 25.04 23.67 25.73
C SER A 15 25.46 22.74 24.58
N LEU A 16 26.67 22.18 24.65
CA LEU A 16 27.16 21.19 23.68
C LEU A 16 26.42 19.85 23.78
N ALA A 17 26.06 19.41 24.99
CA ALA A 17 25.28 18.19 25.19
C ALA A 17 23.85 18.31 24.62
N VAL A 18 23.22 19.48 24.75
CA VAL A 18 21.89 19.73 24.17
C VAL A 18 21.97 19.78 22.64
N ALA A 19 22.95 20.48 22.04
CA ALA A 19 23.12 20.50 20.59
C ALA A 19 23.44 19.12 20.00
N GLY A 20 24.27 18.32 20.69
CA GLY A 20 24.56 16.94 20.31
C GLY A 20 23.32 16.05 20.38
N ALA A 21 22.47 16.22 21.40
CA ALA A 21 21.21 15.48 21.51
C ALA A 21 20.21 15.81 20.39
N TRP A 22 20.11 17.09 19.99
CA TRP A 22 19.27 17.53 18.85
C TRP A 22 19.76 16.94 17.51
N ILE A 23 21.07 16.87 17.27
CA ILE A 23 21.63 16.26 16.05
C ILE A 23 21.43 14.73 16.05
N TRP A 24 21.48 14.08 17.22
CA TRP A 24 21.35 12.62 17.33
C TRP A 24 19.90 12.13 17.18
N THR A 25 18.91 12.95 17.56
CA THR A 25 17.48 12.61 17.37
C THR A 25 17.04 12.67 15.90
N GLU A 26 17.66 13.50 15.06
CA GLU A 26 17.30 13.60 13.63
C GLU A 26 17.78 12.39 12.80
N THR A 27 18.73 11.60 13.34
CA THR A 27 19.30 10.43 12.64
C THR A 27 18.62 9.10 12.96
N ARG A 28 17.53 9.10 13.73
CA ARG A 28 16.80 7.87 14.05
C ARG A 28 15.70 7.61 13.01
N ASP A 29 15.98 6.61 12.20
CA ASP A 29 15.02 5.82 11.42
C ASP A 29 14.36 6.54 10.23
N SER A 30 15.18 6.87 9.24
CA SER A 30 14.78 6.56 7.86
C SER A 30 15.05 5.08 7.57
N SER A 31 14.49 4.18 8.39
CA SER A 31 14.38 2.78 8.01
C SER A 31 13.32 2.73 6.93
N GLU A 32 13.77 2.81 5.67
CA GLU A 32 12.93 2.73 4.48
C GLU A 32 11.96 1.56 4.65
N LEU A 33 10.65 1.84 4.68
CA LEU A 33 9.65 0.81 4.92
C LEU A 33 9.79 -0.26 3.82
N PRO A 34 10.01 -1.53 4.16
CA PRO A 34 10.17 -2.56 3.14
C PRO A 34 8.87 -2.66 2.34
N ILE A 35 8.99 -2.53 1.02
CA ILE A 35 7.88 -2.60 0.06
C ILE A 35 7.13 -3.93 0.20
N GLN A 36 7.86 -5.01 0.49
CA GLN A 36 7.32 -6.36 0.61
C GLN A 36 7.10 -6.75 2.08
N ALA A 37 6.01 -7.48 2.31
CA ALA A 37 5.78 -8.16 3.58
C ALA A 37 6.76 -9.32 3.80
N SER A 38 6.89 -9.77 5.05
CA SER A 38 7.67 -10.97 5.38
C SER A 38 7.20 -12.21 4.62
N SER A 39 5.89 -12.33 4.37
CA SER A 39 5.29 -13.42 3.59
C SER A 39 5.59 -13.36 2.09
N GLN A 40 6.15 -12.25 1.62
CA GLN A 40 6.36 -11.92 0.20
C GLN A 40 7.85 -11.84 -0.19
N GLN A 41 8.79 -12.11 0.73
CA GLN A 41 10.23 -11.92 0.51
C GLN A 41 10.81 -12.71 -0.67
N ASP A 42 10.16 -13.80 -1.10
CA ASP A 42 10.57 -14.62 -2.25
C ASP A 42 9.74 -14.35 -3.52
N THR A 43 8.99 -13.24 -3.56
CA THR A 43 8.10 -12.89 -4.67
C THR A 43 8.53 -11.58 -5.31
N GLN A 44 8.06 -11.32 -6.53
CA GLN A 44 8.18 -10.01 -7.17
C GLN A 44 6.81 -9.32 -7.15
N VAL A 45 6.80 -8.00 -7.13
CA VAL A 45 5.55 -7.24 -7.29
C VAL A 45 4.94 -7.58 -8.64
N ASP A 46 3.66 -7.97 -8.65
CA ASP A 46 2.97 -8.28 -9.91
C ASP A 46 2.52 -6.97 -10.58
N GLU A 47 3.27 -6.54 -11.58
CA GLU A 47 3.01 -5.32 -12.35
C GLU A 47 2.25 -5.61 -13.65
N ALA A 48 1.70 -6.82 -13.82
CA ALA A 48 0.95 -7.17 -15.02
C ALA A 48 -0.24 -6.22 -15.25
N SER A 49 -0.88 -5.75 -14.19
CA SER A 49 -1.88 -4.69 -14.25
C SER A 49 -1.98 -3.98 -12.91
N LEU A 50 -2.58 -2.78 -12.90
CA LEU A 50 -2.88 -2.05 -11.67
C LEU A 50 -3.65 -2.90 -10.65
N ARG A 51 -4.54 -3.76 -11.14
CA ARG A 51 -5.28 -4.70 -10.29
C ARG A 51 -4.35 -5.71 -9.65
N ASP A 52 -3.49 -6.35 -10.44
CA ASP A 52 -2.62 -7.42 -9.97
C ASP A 52 -1.62 -6.86 -8.94
N THR A 53 -1.15 -5.63 -9.14
CA THR A 53 -0.32 -4.91 -8.17
C THR A 53 -1.10 -4.66 -6.88
N PHE A 54 -2.34 -4.16 -6.95
CA PHE A 54 -3.13 -3.95 -5.74
C PHE A 54 -3.47 -5.25 -5.01
N ASP A 55 -3.81 -6.31 -5.76
CA ASP A 55 -4.06 -7.65 -5.22
C ASP A 55 -2.79 -8.23 -4.55
N TYR A 56 -1.59 -7.93 -5.07
CA TYR A 56 -0.32 -8.28 -4.45
C TYR A 56 -0.15 -7.59 -3.09
N PHE A 57 -0.31 -6.26 -3.00
CA PHE A 57 -0.18 -5.54 -1.71
C PHE A 57 -1.21 -5.99 -0.68
N LEU A 58 -2.39 -6.43 -1.12
CA LEU A 58 -3.43 -6.96 -0.23
C LEU A 58 -3.28 -8.44 0.12
N SER A 59 -2.36 -9.18 -0.51
CA SER A 59 -2.18 -10.61 -0.20
C SER A 59 -1.71 -10.85 1.24
N ASP A 60 -1.12 -9.83 1.86
CA ASP A 60 -0.66 -9.85 3.26
C ASP A 60 -1.66 -9.21 4.25
N ALA A 61 -2.85 -8.82 3.78
CA ALA A 61 -3.85 -8.13 4.61
C ALA A 61 -4.39 -8.94 5.81
N SER A 62 -4.11 -10.25 5.87
CA SER A 62 -4.42 -11.08 7.04
C SER A 62 -3.40 -10.96 8.17
N GLN A 63 -2.18 -10.51 7.88
CA GLN A 63 -1.05 -10.46 8.82
C GLN A 63 -0.60 -9.03 9.13
N THR A 64 -0.97 -8.07 8.28
CA THR A 64 -0.53 -6.67 8.39
C THR A 64 -1.73 -5.73 8.40
N ASP A 65 -1.66 -4.70 9.26
CA ASP A 65 -2.68 -3.65 9.34
C ASP A 65 -2.82 -2.89 8.01
N VAL A 66 -4.06 -2.49 7.68
CA VAL A 66 -4.38 -1.78 6.44
C VAL A 66 -3.57 -0.49 6.31
N LYS A 67 -3.29 0.24 7.40
CA LYS A 67 -2.50 1.47 7.34
C LYS A 67 -1.06 1.19 6.93
N THR A 68 -0.47 0.10 7.42
CA THR A 68 0.90 -0.30 7.04
C THR A 68 0.94 -0.71 5.57
N ILE A 69 -0.10 -1.37 5.06
CA ILE A 69 -0.21 -1.72 3.64
C ILE A 69 -0.34 -0.48 2.77
N GLU A 70 -1.16 0.50 3.18
CA GLU A 70 -1.28 1.79 2.50
C GLU A 70 0.05 2.54 2.46
N GLN A 71 0.80 2.58 3.57
CA GLN A 71 2.12 3.22 3.64
C GLN A 71 3.15 2.55 2.73
N ARG A 72 3.18 1.22 2.68
CA ARG A 72 4.06 0.47 1.76
C ARG A 72 3.69 0.74 0.30
N PHE A 73 2.40 0.81 -0.01
CA PHE A 73 1.94 1.13 -1.35
C PHE A 73 2.27 2.58 -1.74
N GLU A 74 2.10 3.54 -0.82
CA GLU A 74 2.49 4.95 -1.02
C GLU A 74 3.99 5.05 -1.36
N HIS A 75 4.86 4.40 -0.58
CA HIS A 75 6.30 4.34 -0.86
C HIS A 75 6.64 3.70 -2.22
N TYR A 76 5.94 2.62 -2.59
CA TYR A 76 6.09 1.99 -3.89
C TYR A 76 5.62 2.89 -5.04
N SER A 77 4.54 3.65 -4.83
CA SER A 77 3.94 4.51 -5.85
C SER A 77 4.82 5.71 -6.21
N ASP A 78 5.61 6.21 -5.27
CA ASP A 78 6.57 7.31 -5.50
C ASP A 78 7.61 6.97 -6.58
N ASN A 79 7.91 5.67 -6.74
CA ASN A 79 8.89 5.16 -7.69
C ASN A 79 8.25 4.50 -8.92
N SER A 80 6.92 4.47 -9.01
CA SER A 80 6.18 3.68 -10.00
C SER A 80 5.20 4.53 -10.81
N THR A 81 5.36 4.55 -12.13
CA THR A 81 4.50 5.37 -13.00
C THR A 81 3.09 4.76 -13.12
N GLY A 82 2.06 5.58 -12.86
CA GLY A 82 0.65 5.17 -13.01
C GLY A 82 0.04 4.51 -11.78
N MET A 83 0.79 4.42 -10.68
CA MET A 83 0.28 3.98 -9.38
C MET A 83 -0.33 5.18 -8.63
N ASP A 84 -1.62 5.12 -8.33
CA ASP A 84 -2.34 6.18 -7.62
C ASP A 84 -2.78 5.68 -6.23
N PRO A 85 -2.22 6.21 -5.13
CA PRO A 85 -2.63 5.86 -3.76
C PRO A 85 -4.12 6.07 -3.48
N VAL A 86 -4.75 7.08 -4.10
CA VAL A 86 -6.19 7.33 -3.95
C VAL A 86 -6.99 6.19 -4.59
N LEU A 87 -6.50 5.67 -5.72
CA LEU A 87 -7.11 4.55 -6.43
C LEU A 87 -6.93 3.23 -5.68
N PHE A 88 -5.78 3.04 -5.01
CA PHE A 88 -5.57 1.91 -4.10
C PHE A 88 -6.53 1.94 -2.91
N LYS A 89 -6.73 3.10 -2.27
CA LYS A 89 -7.73 3.28 -1.19
C LYS A 89 -9.15 2.94 -1.65
N LYS A 90 -9.55 3.37 -2.86
CA LYS A 90 -10.85 3.00 -3.45
C LYS A 90 -10.96 1.50 -3.72
N PHE A 91 -9.86 0.85 -4.10
CA PHE A 91 -9.82 -0.59 -4.31
C PHE A 91 -10.01 -1.38 -3.01
N ILE A 92 -9.43 -0.92 -1.90
CA ILE A 92 -9.67 -1.50 -0.57
C ILE A 92 -11.15 -1.38 -0.19
N GLN A 93 -11.75 -0.21 -0.38
CA GLN A 93 -13.18 0.01 -0.12
C GLN A 93 -14.07 -0.90 -0.99
N TYR A 94 -13.70 -1.09 -2.25
CA TYR A 94 -14.38 -2.04 -3.14
C TYR A 94 -14.31 -3.48 -2.62
N LYS A 95 -13.13 -3.95 -2.17
CA LYS A 95 -12.95 -5.30 -1.61
C LYS A 95 -13.74 -5.49 -0.31
N ALA A 96 -13.77 -4.47 0.56
CA ALA A 96 -14.59 -4.49 1.76
C ALA A 96 -16.08 -4.59 1.41
N ALA A 97 -16.56 -3.75 0.49
CA ALA A 97 -17.95 -3.80 0.04
C ALA A 97 -18.33 -5.11 -0.66
N LEU A 98 -17.37 -5.77 -1.33
CA LEU A 98 -17.56 -7.11 -1.88
C LEU A 98 -17.69 -8.16 -0.78
N ALA A 99 -16.93 -8.05 0.32
CA ALA A 99 -17.02 -8.98 1.44
C ALA A 99 -18.37 -8.85 2.18
N ASP A 100 -18.96 -7.65 2.15
CA ASP A 100 -20.29 -7.39 2.70
C ASP A 100 -21.44 -7.92 1.81
N LEU A 101 -21.15 -8.38 0.59
CA LEU A 101 -22.16 -9.07 -0.23
C LEU A 101 -22.52 -10.40 0.43
N GLY A 102 -23.76 -10.49 0.89
CA GLY A 102 -24.29 -11.73 1.46
C GLY A 102 -24.35 -12.86 0.44
N ALA A 103 -24.37 -14.09 0.96
CA ALA A 103 -24.63 -15.27 0.13
C ALA A 103 -26.04 -15.16 -0.48
N THR A 104 -26.14 -15.34 -1.80
CA THR A 104 -27.41 -15.37 -2.52
C THR A 104 -27.40 -16.49 -3.55
N GLU A 105 -28.54 -17.13 -3.75
CA GLU A 105 -28.73 -18.18 -4.75
C GLU A 105 -28.97 -17.60 -6.15
N ASP A 106 -29.31 -16.31 -6.23
CA ASP A 106 -29.47 -15.60 -7.50
C ASP A 106 -28.13 -15.01 -7.97
N PHE A 107 -27.42 -15.81 -8.77
CA PHE A 107 -26.15 -15.41 -9.38
C PHE A 107 -26.27 -14.19 -10.30
N ASN A 108 -27.43 -13.97 -10.93
CA ASN A 108 -27.62 -12.81 -11.80
C ASN A 108 -27.76 -11.54 -10.96
N ALA A 109 -28.56 -11.58 -9.90
CA ALA A 109 -28.65 -10.46 -8.95
C ALA A 109 -27.30 -10.16 -8.29
N LEU A 110 -26.54 -11.19 -7.88
CA LEU A 110 -25.18 -11.02 -7.35
C LEU A 110 -24.26 -10.36 -8.37
N HIS A 111 -24.29 -10.82 -9.62
CA HIS A 111 -23.49 -10.25 -10.69
C HIS A 111 -23.79 -8.77 -10.91
N GLN A 112 -25.06 -8.38 -10.93
CA GLN A 112 -25.45 -6.97 -11.05
C GLN A 112 -24.98 -6.13 -9.86
N GLN A 113 -25.02 -6.67 -8.64
CA GLN A 113 -24.50 -5.99 -7.45
C GLN A 113 -22.99 -5.77 -7.53
N ILE A 114 -22.24 -6.79 -7.99
CA ILE A 114 -20.78 -6.67 -8.21
C ILE A 114 -20.48 -5.57 -9.24
N LEU A 115 -21.20 -5.54 -10.37
CA LEU A 115 -21.03 -4.51 -11.39
C LEU A 115 -21.34 -3.11 -10.85
N ALA A 116 -22.39 -2.98 -10.03
CA ALA A 116 -22.74 -1.71 -9.40
C ALA A 116 -21.65 -1.22 -8.43
N LEU A 117 -21.10 -2.12 -7.59
CA LEU A 117 -19.97 -1.80 -6.72
C LEU A 117 -18.74 -1.38 -7.53
N GLN A 118 -18.44 -2.10 -8.61
CA GLN A 118 -17.32 -1.76 -9.48
C GLN A 118 -17.50 -0.37 -10.10
N ALA A 119 -18.67 -0.05 -10.63
CA ALA A 119 -18.96 1.27 -11.21
C ALA A 119 -18.86 2.39 -10.17
N ARG A 120 -19.25 2.13 -8.91
CA ARG A 120 -19.20 3.08 -7.81
C ARG A 120 -17.77 3.40 -7.37
N PHE A 121 -16.91 2.40 -7.23
CA PHE A 121 -15.57 2.58 -6.67
C PHE A 121 -14.47 2.76 -7.73
N LEU A 122 -14.66 2.24 -8.95
CA LEU A 122 -13.65 2.19 -10.02
C LEU A 122 -14.16 2.82 -11.33
N PRO A 123 -14.40 4.14 -11.39
CA PRO A 123 -14.92 4.80 -12.60
C PRO A 123 -13.97 4.66 -13.80
N SER A 124 -14.58 4.71 -14.99
CA SER A 124 -14.12 4.14 -16.29
C SER A 124 -12.71 4.46 -16.80
N ARG A 125 -12.05 5.53 -16.32
CA ARG A 125 -10.65 5.80 -16.68
C ARG A 125 -9.70 4.76 -16.11
N SER A 126 -10.04 4.27 -14.93
CA SER A 126 -9.37 3.19 -14.23
C SER A 126 -10.03 1.87 -14.63
N GLY A 127 -11.33 1.69 -14.35
CA GLY A 127 -12.04 0.39 -14.39
C GLY A 127 -11.93 -0.48 -15.66
N ASN A 128 -11.77 0.10 -16.85
CA ASN A 128 -11.63 -0.66 -18.09
C ASN A 128 -10.27 -1.37 -18.22
N ALA A 129 -9.20 -0.83 -17.64
CA ALA A 129 -7.89 -1.49 -17.60
C ALA A 129 -7.83 -2.64 -16.57
N TYR A 130 -8.67 -2.60 -15.52
CA TYR A 130 -8.70 -3.58 -14.41
C TYR A 130 -9.26 -4.95 -14.83
N LEU A 131 -10.04 -5.02 -15.91
CA LEU A 131 -10.72 -6.25 -16.36
C LEU A 131 -10.19 -6.84 -17.67
N GLN A 132 -9.40 -6.09 -18.45
CA GLN A 132 -8.99 -6.51 -19.80
C GLN A 132 -8.03 -7.73 -19.81
N LYS A 133 -7.27 -8.00 -18.75
CA LYS A 133 -6.33 -9.14 -18.75
C LYS A 133 -6.97 -10.49 -18.39
N LYS A 134 -8.01 -10.51 -17.55
CA LYS A 134 -8.63 -11.78 -17.12
C LYS A 134 -9.36 -12.47 -18.29
N THR A 135 -10.03 -11.70 -19.14
CA THR A 135 -10.71 -12.21 -20.34
C THR A 135 -9.73 -12.74 -21.40
N LYS A 136 -8.53 -12.15 -21.52
CA LYS A 136 -7.51 -12.58 -22.51
C LYS A 136 -6.84 -13.91 -22.14
N CYS A 137 -6.54 -14.15 -20.86
CA CYS A 137 -5.96 -15.42 -20.40
C CYS A 137 -6.95 -16.59 -20.43
N GLU A 138 -8.24 -16.33 -20.18
CA GLU A 138 -9.28 -17.36 -20.19
C GLU A 138 -9.65 -17.79 -21.62
N SER A 139 -9.71 -16.85 -22.57
CA SER A 139 -9.86 -17.14 -24.00
C SER A 139 -8.67 -17.93 -24.56
N SER A 140 -7.44 -17.65 -24.10
CA SER A 140 -6.23 -18.38 -24.53
C SER A 140 -6.14 -19.82 -23.98
N ARG A 141 -6.83 -20.14 -22.86
CA ARG A 141 -6.93 -21.52 -22.35
C ARG A 141 -8.02 -22.33 -23.05
N LEU A 142 -9.11 -21.69 -23.47
CA LEU A 142 -10.20 -22.36 -24.20
C LEU A 142 -9.87 -22.63 -25.67
N GLY A 143 -8.92 -21.91 -26.26
CA GLY A 143 -8.41 -22.14 -27.63
C GLY A 143 -7.36 -23.25 -27.78
N LYS A 144 -6.95 -23.93 -26.70
CA LYS A 144 -5.98 -25.05 -26.74
C LYS A 144 -6.59 -26.43 -26.50
N LYS A 145 -7.92 -26.54 -26.57
CA LYS A 145 -8.62 -27.82 -26.72
C LYS A 145 -9.26 -27.86 -28.11
N SER A 146 -8.44 -28.07 -29.13
CA SER A 146 -8.87 -28.62 -30.41
C SER A 146 -7.86 -29.65 -30.87
#